data_AF-A0A2G9MMF2-F1
#
_entry.id   AF-A0A2G9MMF2-F1
#
_cell.length_a   1.000
_cell.length_b   1.000
_cell.length_c   1.000
_cell.angle_alpha   90.00
_cell.angle_beta   90.00
_cell.angle_gamma   90.00
#
_symmetry.space_group_name_H-M   'P 1'
#
loop_
_entity.id
_entity.type
_entity.pdbx_description
1 polymer ?
#
loop_
_entity_poly.entity_id
_entity_poly.type
_entity_poly.pdbx_seq_one_letter_code
_entity_poly.pdbx_strand_id
1 'polypeptide(L)'
;FNKYIKPFLSKKVTYSFTPYFDNFGGMIKQEHLIGDMKLGRGNKIKTTPCVKTFEAMILFDGSVRLCACRLKKTEFDELVIGNINKNTLKEIFFGENAKKVRERFVQNNLAPVCKGCSLYRPVKKSWLKRRIKEQKQ
;
A
#
# COMPACT_ATOMS: atom_id res chain seq x y z
N PHE A 1 -29.70 2.98 15.14
CA PHE A 1 -30.06 3.84 13.99
C PHE A 1 -31.31 4.69 14.23
N ASN A 2 -32.50 4.09 14.35
CA ASN A 2 -33.78 4.83 14.43
C ASN A 2 -33.86 5.85 15.58
N LYS A 3 -33.34 5.51 16.76
CA LYS A 3 -33.39 6.39 17.93
C LYS A 3 -32.37 7.53 17.91
N TYR A 4 -31.17 7.27 17.38
CA TYR A 4 -30.01 8.14 17.59
C TYR A 4 -29.49 8.85 16.32
N ILE A 5 -29.82 8.36 15.12
CA ILE A 5 -29.31 8.92 13.85
C ILE A 5 -30.44 9.42 12.97
N LYS A 6 -31.52 8.63 12.80
CA LYS A 6 -32.65 8.96 11.93
C LYS A 6 -33.25 10.36 12.17
N PRO A 7 -33.40 10.87 13.41
CA PRO A 7 -33.98 12.20 13.65
C PRO A 7 -33.15 13.37 13.09
N PHE A 8 -31.85 13.15 12.85
CA PHE A 8 -30.93 14.20 12.38
C PHE A 8 -30.73 14.19 10.85
N LEU A 9 -31.35 13.24 10.13
CA LEU A 9 -31.22 13.14 8.68
C LEU A 9 -32.14 14.14 7.97
N SER A 10 -31.63 14.77 6.92
CA SER A 10 -32.39 15.70 6.07
C SER A 10 -31.88 15.66 4.63
N LYS A 11 -32.51 16.40 3.72
CA LYS A 11 -32.01 16.54 2.34
C LYS A 11 -30.56 17.07 2.27
N LYS A 12 -30.11 17.80 3.30
CA LYS A 12 -28.76 18.38 3.39
C LYS A 12 -27.83 17.59 4.32
N VAL A 13 -28.34 16.58 5.02
CA VAL A 13 -27.57 15.80 6.01
C VAL A 13 -27.73 14.32 5.70
N THR A 14 -26.65 13.74 5.16
CA THR A 14 -26.53 12.31 4.91
C THR A 14 -25.69 11.66 6.01
N TYR A 15 -25.84 10.35 6.17
CA TYR A 15 -24.96 9.56 7.03
C TYR A 15 -24.27 8.48 6.20
N SER A 16 -23.05 8.14 6.62
CA SER A 16 -22.29 7.00 6.12
C SER A 16 -21.61 6.35 7.32
N PHE A 17 -21.39 5.04 7.23
CA PHE A 17 -20.60 4.31 8.22
C PHE A 17 -19.65 3.38 7.48
N THR A 18 -18.50 3.10 8.09
CA THR A 18 -17.47 2.24 7.52
C THR A 18 -17.47 0.90 8.24
N PRO A 19 -18.13 -0.13 7.69
CA PRO A 19 -18.12 -1.46 8.33
C PRO A 19 -16.84 -2.24 8.03
N TYR A 20 -16.07 -1.87 7.00
CA TYR A 20 -14.86 -2.57 6.58
C TYR A 20 -13.61 -1.76 6.86
N PHE A 21 -12.71 -2.33 7.65
CA PHE A 21 -11.49 -1.69 8.12
C PHE A 21 -10.26 -2.32 7.46
N ASP A 22 -9.21 -1.53 7.35
CA ASP A 22 -7.92 -2.02 6.93
C ASP A 22 -7.29 -2.95 7.97
N ASN A 23 -6.50 -3.93 7.51
CA ASN A 23 -5.77 -4.85 8.38
C ASN A 23 -4.33 -4.40 8.71
N PHE A 24 -3.92 -3.20 8.27
CA PHE A 24 -2.61 -2.61 8.46
C PHE A 24 -1.44 -3.58 8.18
N GLY A 25 -1.43 -4.18 6.99
CA GLY A 25 -0.38 -5.14 6.64
C GLY A 25 -0.48 -6.49 7.38
N GLY A 26 -1.64 -6.77 7.97
CA GLY A 26 -1.90 -7.94 8.81
C GLY A 26 -1.60 -7.74 10.29
N MET A 27 -1.33 -6.52 10.74
CA MET A 27 -1.15 -6.20 12.17
C MET A 27 -2.49 -6.11 12.92
N ILE A 28 -3.54 -5.63 12.24
CA ILE A 28 -4.89 -5.58 12.81
C ILE A 28 -5.60 -6.89 12.43
N LYS A 29 -6.07 -7.60 13.45
CA LYS A 29 -6.84 -8.84 13.33
C LYS A 29 -8.31 -8.58 13.65
N GLN A 30 -9.18 -9.52 13.26
CA GLN A 30 -10.61 -9.42 13.50
C GLN A 30 -10.95 -9.33 15.01
N GLU A 31 -10.17 -10.00 15.86
CA GLU A 31 -10.29 -9.96 17.32
C GLU A 31 -10.01 -8.58 17.94
N HIS A 32 -9.33 -7.69 17.21
CA HIS A 32 -9.09 -6.31 17.67
C HIS A 32 -10.27 -5.37 17.36
N LEU A 33 -11.25 -5.81 16.57
CA LEU A 33 -12.40 -5.00 16.15
C LEU A 33 -13.59 -5.23 17.09
N ILE A 34 -14.41 -4.20 17.28
CA ILE A 34 -15.57 -4.23 18.18
C ILE A 34 -16.89 -4.34 17.42
N GLY A 35 -17.88 -4.97 18.05
CA GLY A 35 -19.23 -5.10 17.48
C GLY A 35 -19.24 -5.71 16.07
N ASP A 36 -19.92 -5.05 15.13
CA ASP A 36 -20.10 -5.53 13.76
C ASP A 36 -18.99 -5.10 12.78
N MET A 37 -17.89 -4.52 13.27
CA MET A 37 -16.76 -4.10 12.45
C MET A 37 -16.07 -5.32 11.82
N LYS A 38 -15.71 -5.24 10.53
CA LYS A 38 -15.08 -6.33 9.78
C LYS A 38 -13.80 -5.87 9.12
N LEU A 39 -12.82 -6.76 8.98
CA LEU A 39 -11.68 -6.48 8.11
C LEU A 39 -12.09 -6.52 6.63
N GLY A 40 -11.59 -5.57 5.86
CA GLY A 40 -11.72 -5.55 4.41
C GLY A 40 -11.03 -6.76 3.77
N ARG A 41 -11.62 -7.30 2.71
CA ARG A 41 -11.05 -8.44 1.97
C ARG A 41 -9.88 -7.96 1.12
N GLY A 42 -8.66 -8.25 1.55
CA GLY A 42 -7.45 -8.07 0.74
C GLY A 42 -7.35 -9.10 -0.39
N ASN A 43 -6.60 -8.75 -1.44
CA ASN A 43 -6.25 -9.70 -2.49
C ASN A 43 -5.32 -10.79 -1.93
N LYS A 44 -5.73 -12.06 -2.06
CA LYS A 44 -4.93 -13.22 -1.62
C LYS A 44 -3.78 -13.53 -2.59
N ILE A 45 -3.99 -13.27 -3.88
CA ILE A 45 -3.01 -13.56 -4.94
C ILE A 45 -2.26 -12.27 -5.30
N LYS A 46 -0.93 -12.31 -5.17
CA LYS A 46 -0.04 -11.14 -5.34
C LYS A 46 1.14 -11.47 -6.26
N THR A 47 0.84 -11.95 -7.46
CA THR A 47 1.82 -12.45 -8.44
C THR A 47 2.42 -11.36 -9.33
N THR A 48 1.89 -10.14 -9.28
CA THR A 48 2.44 -8.98 -10.01
C THR A 48 2.86 -7.89 -9.04
N PRO A 49 3.86 -7.06 -9.38
CA PRO A 49 4.23 -5.91 -8.57
C PRO A 49 3.02 -5.04 -8.21
N CYS A 50 3.00 -4.51 -6.99
CA CYS A 50 2.02 -3.50 -6.61
C CYS A 50 2.34 -2.17 -7.31
N VAL A 51 1.33 -1.41 -7.75
CA VAL A 51 1.55 -0.06 -8.32
C VAL A 51 2.34 0.86 -7.37
N LYS A 52 2.25 0.59 -6.06
CA LYS A 52 2.92 1.34 -5.00
C LYS A 52 4.43 1.11 -4.92
N THR A 53 4.96 0.05 -5.53
CA THR A 53 6.42 -0.15 -5.65
C THR A 53 7.04 0.62 -6.82
N PHE A 54 6.23 1.41 -7.54
CA PHE A 54 6.67 2.40 -8.54
C PHE A 54 6.52 3.84 -8.03
N GLU A 55 6.40 4.00 -6.71
CA GLU A 55 6.46 5.25 -5.96
C GLU A 55 7.65 5.13 -4.98
N ALA A 56 8.36 6.23 -4.75
CA ALA A 56 9.47 6.30 -3.80
C ALA A 56 9.08 7.19 -2.61
N MET A 57 9.43 6.73 -1.40
CA MET A 57 9.33 7.49 -0.15
C MET A 57 10.75 7.72 0.36
N ILE A 58 11.07 8.96 0.70
CA ILE A 58 12.34 9.32 1.34
C ILE A 58 12.08 9.42 2.83
N LEU A 59 12.84 8.66 3.63
CA LEU A 59 12.79 8.66 5.09
C LEU A 59 13.60 9.83 5.66
N PHE A 60 13.42 10.11 6.95
CA PHE A 60 14.07 11.23 7.63
C PHE A 60 15.61 11.15 7.63
N ASP A 61 16.19 9.95 7.51
CA ASP A 61 17.64 9.71 7.45
C ASP A 61 18.19 9.71 6.01
N GLY A 62 17.34 10.03 5.03
CA GLY A 62 17.66 9.98 3.60
C GLY A 62 17.50 8.58 2.98
N SER A 63 17.12 7.56 3.73
CA SER A 63 16.86 6.23 3.17
C SER A 63 15.67 6.27 2.22
N VAL A 64 15.81 5.65 1.05
CA VAL A 64 14.76 5.58 0.04
C VAL A 64 14.06 4.24 0.15
N ARG A 65 12.74 4.27 0.30
CA ARG A 65 11.87 3.11 0.43
C ARG A 65 10.83 3.07 -0.68
N LEU A 66 10.57 1.88 -1.22
CA LEU A 66 9.45 1.67 -2.12
C LEU A 66 8.15 1.50 -1.33
N CYS A 67 7.07 2.12 -1.79
CA CYS A 67 5.76 2.17 -1.12
C CYS A 67 5.76 3.04 0.16
N ALA A 68 4.78 3.94 0.27
CA ALA A 68 4.48 4.68 1.50
C ALA A 68 3.26 4.12 2.25
N CYS A 69 2.58 3.12 1.71
CA CYS A 69 1.25 2.75 2.18
C CYS A 69 1.23 1.97 3.49
N ARG A 70 2.27 1.17 3.76
CA ARG A 70 2.30 0.26 4.90
C ARG A 70 3.69 0.19 5.49
N LEU A 71 3.73 0.14 6.81
CA LEU A 71 4.86 -0.21 7.66
C LEU A 71 4.42 -1.39 8.53
N LYS A 72 5.36 -2.15 9.09
CA LYS A 72 5.04 -3.21 10.03
C LYS A 72 5.69 -3.02 11.39
N LYS A 73 7.00 -3.22 11.47
CA LYS A 73 7.77 -2.98 12.71
C LYS A 73 8.38 -1.59 12.72
N THR A 74 9.04 -1.25 11.63
CA THR A 74 9.73 0.01 11.41
C THR A 74 9.55 0.44 9.95
N GLU A 75 9.90 1.69 9.67
CA GLU A 75 10.12 2.25 8.33
C GLU A 75 11.35 1.67 7.64
N PHE A 76 12.30 1.12 8.41
CA PHE A 76 13.50 0.46 7.92
C PHE A 76 13.27 -1.03 7.68
N ASP A 77 12.57 -1.37 6.59
CA ASP A 77 12.24 -2.75 6.22
C ASP A 77 12.77 -3.16 4.84
N GLU A 78 12.37 -4.33 4.35
CA GLU A 78 12.87 -4.92 3.12
C GLU A 78 12.41 -4.19 1.84
N LEU A 79 11.69 -3.08 1.98
CA LEU A 79 11.37 -2.17 0.89
C LEU A 79 12.33 -0.98 0.80
N VAL A 80 13.29 -0.82 1.72
CA VAL A 80 14.38 0.16 1.60
C VAL A 80 15.34 -0.29 0.49
N ILE A 81 15.66 0.62 -0.43
CA ILE A 81 16.40 0.34 -1.68
C ILE A 81 17.70 1.13 -1.82
N GLY A 82 17.97 2.09 -0.95
CA GLY A 82 19.19 2.91 -0.96
C GLY A 82 19.09 4.10 -0.01
N ASN A 83 20.03 5.04 -0.09
CA ASN A 83 20.02 6.28 0.69
C ASN A 83 20.55 7.44 -0.17
N ILE A 84 19.85 8.57 -0.19
CA ILE A 84 20.17 9.73 -1.04
C ILE A 84 21.50 10.41 -0.67
N ASN A 85 22.01 10.16 0.53
CA ASN A 85 23.33 10.65 0.96
C ASN A 85 24.48 9.86 0.31
N LYS A 86 24.18 8.75 -0.39
CA LYS A 86 25.18 7.88 -1.05
C LYS A 86 25.06 7.83 -2.56
N ASN A 87 23.84 7.91 -3.08
CA ASN A 87 23.53 7.75 -4.50
C ASN A 87 22.44 8.73 -4.93
N THR A 88 22.38 9.05 -6.23
CA THR A 88 21.28 9.87 -6.74
C THR A 88 19.96 9.11 -6.64
N LEU A 89 18.83 9.83 -6.48
CA LEU A 89 17.51 9.20 -6.45
C LEU A 89 17.24 8.38 -7.73
N LYS A 90 17.78 8.82 -8.87
CA LYS A 90 17.71 8.12 -10.16
C LYS A 90 18.43 6.76 -10.08
N GLU A 91 19.67 6.73 -9.61
CA GLU A 91 20.42 5.47 -9.41
C GLU A 91 19.69 4.51 -8.47
N ILE A 92 19.16 5.03 -7.36
CA ILE A 92 18.48 4.21 -6.35
C ILE A 92 17.19 3.61 -6.93
N PHE A 93 16.35 4.45 -7.53
CA PHE A 93 15.00 4.06 -7.96
C PHE A 93 14.99 3.18 -9.22
N PHE A 94 15.96 3.37 -10.12
CA PHE A 94 16.14 2.54 -11.31
C PHE A 94 17.19 1.43 -11.12
N GLY A 95 17.81 1.35 -9.95
CA GLY A 95 18.83 0.37 -9.62
C GLY A 95 18.29 -1.02 -9.29
N GLU A 96 19.23 -1.94 -9.08
CA GLU A 96 18.96 -3.38 -8.91
C GLU A 96 18.14 -3.69 -7.64
N ASN A 97 18.30 -2.92 -6.56
CA ASN A 97 17.52 -3.11 -5.34
C ASN A 97 16.02 -2.86 -5.57
N ALA A 98 15.67 -1.82 -6.30
CA ALA A 98 14.28 -1.52 -6.65
C ALA A 98 13.67 -2.60 -7.57
N LYS A 99 14.48 -3.12 -8.50
CA LYS A 99 14.09 -4.23 -9.38
C LYS A 99 13.81 -5.50 -8.56
N LYS A 100 14.72 -5.89 -7.65
CA LYS A 100 14.56 -7.06 -6.77
C LYS A 100 13.29 -7.00 -5.93
N VAL A 101 12.94 -5.84 -5.37
CA VAL A 101 11.67 -5.67 -4.63
C VAL A 101 10.44 -5.96 -5.50
N ARG A 102 10.47 -5.58 -6.78
CA ARG A 102 9.37 -5.84 -7.72
C ARG A 102 9.34 -7.31 -8.16
N GLU A 103 10.50 -7.91 -8.44
CA GLU A 103 10.64 -9.32 -8.85
C GLU A 103 10.16 -10.30 -7.77
N ARG A 104 10.31 -9.95 -6.49
CA ARG A 104 9.80 -10.72 -5.35
C ARG A 104 8.30 -11.03 -5.42
N PHE A 105 7.49 -10.21 -6.09
CA PHE A 105 6.06 -10.51 -6.30
C PHE A 105 5.86 -11.68 -7.25
N VAL A 106 6.65 -11.75 -8.32
CA VAL A 106 6.58 -12.82 -9.33
C VAL A 106 7.13 -14.12 -8.76
N GLN A 107 8.17 -14.02 -7.92
CA GLN A 107 8.81 -15.16 -7.26
C GLN A 107 8.03 -15.67 -6.03
N ASN A 108 6.87 -15.10 -5.72
CA ASN A 108 6.11 -15.39 -4.49
C ASN A 108 6.94 -15.22 -3.18
N ASN A 109 7.94 -14.34 -3.20
CA ASN A 109 8.83 -14.05 -2.07
C ASN A 109 8.58 -12.63 -1.54
N LEU A 110 7.33 -12.36 -1.14
CA LEU A 110 6.89 -11.03 -0.73
C LEU A 110 7.55 -10.58 0.58
N ALA A 111 7.91 -9.29 0.66
CA ALA A 111 8.26 -8.65 1.92
C ALA A 111 7.15 -8.84 2.97
N PRO A 112 7.46 -9.02 4.27
CA PRO A 112 6.48 -9.26 5.32
C PRO A 112 5.33 -8.25 5.35
N VAL A 113 5.62 -6.97 5.12
CA VAL A 113 4.61 -5.89 5.04
C VAL A 113 3.64 -6.07 3.87
N CYS A 114 4.10 -6.69 2.77
CA CYS A 114 3.31 -6.93 1.57
C CYS A 114 2.43 -8.17 1.70
N LYS A 115 2.82 -9.20 2.46
CA LYS A 115 2.07 -10.47 2.61
C LYS A 115 0.63 -10.23 3.07
N GLY A 116 0.47 -9.48 4.16
CA GLY A 116 -0.85 -9.18 4.73
C GLY A 116 -1.55 -7.94 4.15
N CYS A 117 -0.88 -7.13 3.32
CA CYS A 117 -1.41 -5.83 2.89
C CYS A 117 -2.78 -5.93 2.18
N SER A 118 -3.80 -5.27 2.74
CA SER A 118 -5.14 -5.12 2.15
C SER A 118 -5.19 -4.11 0.98
N LEU A 119 -4.26 -3.15 0.94
CA LEU A 119 -4.16 -2.11 -0.11
C LEU A 119 -3.36 -2.53 -1.34
N TYR A 120 -3.05 -3.82 -1.47
CA TYR A 120 -2.35 -4.31 -2.63
C TYR A 120 -3.14 -4.01 -3.91
N ARG A 121 -2.49 -3.28 -4.82
CA ARG A 121 -3.04 -2.88 -6.11
C ARG A 121 -2.13 -3.43 -7.21
N PRO A 122 -2.50 -4.53 -7.89
CA PRO A 122 -1.66 -5.13 -8.91
C PRO A 122 -1.44 -4.14 -10.06
N VAL A 123 -0.23 -4.11 -10.61
CA VAL A 123 0.01 -3.47 -11.90
C VAL A 123 -0.81 -4.20 -12.97
N LYS A 124 -1.64 -3.44 -13.69
CA LYS A 124 -2.43 -3.93 -14.83
C LYS A 124 -1.87 -3.36 -16.13
N LYS A 125 -2.15 -4.03 -17.26
CA LYS A 125 -1.77 -3.55 -18.61
C LYS A 125 -2.25 -2.11 -18.88
N SER A 126 -3.44 -1.75 -18.42
CA SER A 126 -3.98 -0.39 -18.54
C SER A 126 -3.17 0.65 -17.76
N TRP A 127 -2.72 0.30 -16.54
CA TRP A 127 -1.86 1.17 -15.74
C TRP A 127 -0.51 1.42 -16.42
N LEU A 128 0.11 0.37 -16.98
CA LEU A 128 1.37 0.46 -17.72
C LEU A 128 1.23 1.35 -18.96
N LYS A 129 0.19 1.12 -19.79
CA LYS A 129 -0.08 1.93 -20.99
C LYS A 129 -0.20 3.41 -20.67
N ARG A 130 -0.88 3.76 -19.57
CA ARG A 130 -1.04 5.16 -19.15
C ARG A 130 0.30 5.80 -18.80
N ARG A 131 1.15 5.14 -18.01
CA ARG A 131 2.48 5.68 -17.65
C ARG A 131 3.39 5.87 -18.85
N ILE A 132 3.39 4.94 -19.81
CA ILE A 132 4.22 5.06 -21.02
C ILE A 132 3.78 6.29 -21.85
N LYS A 133 2.47 6.58 -21.89
CA LYS A 133 1.95 7.77 -22.57
C LYS A 133 2.40 9.06 -21.88
N GLU A 134 2.32 9.11 -20.54
CA GLU A 134 2.72 10.27 -19.72
C GLU A 134 4.22 10.59 -19.82
N GLN A 135 5.09 9.60 -20.08
CA GLN A 135 6.54 9.81 -20.23
C GLN A 135 6.97 10.33 -21.62
N LYS A 136 6.06 10.32 -22.60
CA LYS A 136 6.31 10.81 -23.97
C LYS A 136 5.80 12.23 -24.20
N GLN A 137 5.16 12.83 -23.20
CA GLN A 137 4.80 14.25 -23.14
C GLN A 137 5.87 15.01 -22.37
#